data_AF-A0A958QYP7-F1
#
_entry.id   AF-A0A958QYP7-F1
#
_cell.length_a   1.000
_cell.length_b   1.000
_cell.length_c   1.000
_cell.angle_alpha   90.00
_cell.angle_beta   90.00
_cell.angle_gamma   90.00
#
_symmetry.space_group_name_H-M   'P 1'
#
loop_
_entity.id
_entity.type
_entity.pdbx_description
1 polymer ?
#
loop_
_entity_poly.entity_id
_entity_poly.type
_entity_poly.pdbx_seq_one_letter_code
_entity_poly.pdbx_strand_id
1 'polypeptide(L)'
;MAKHYQIIIANYSILLVLQLGTVVYLFYQKLGWSLNSIQSFYLGDPGRFIASQSRAGLLETAVPHLAAIGLTSFIICHLLIFIPHLSPKIKWTLGLTLLLSGLFDIASGFFILYFGPSFALGKLIFAFLFQISYLAILLTILKTILRPVN
;
A
#
# COMPACT_ATOMS: atom_id res chain seq x y z
N MET A 1 -6.36 2.12 28.29
CA MET A 1 -5.08 2.62 27.71
C MET A 1 -4.86 4.01 28.27
N ALA A 2 -3.65 4.37 28.70
CA ALA A 2 -3.44 5.70 29.27
C ALA A 2 -3.62 6.80 28.19
N LYS A 3 -4.21 7.95 28.57
CA LYS A 3 -4.64 9.02 27.67
C LYS A 3 -3.54 9.53 26.74
N HIS A 4 -2.28 9.52 27.18
CA HIS A 4 -1.12 9.91 26.38
C HIS A 4 -0.87 8.97 25.19
N TYR A 5 -1.04 7.65 25.34
CA TYR A 5 -0.91 6.70 24.22
C TYR A 5 -1.99 6.92 23.15
N GLN A 6 -3.22 7.21 23.57
CA GLN A 6 -4.32 7.49 22.63
C GLN A 6 -4.01 8.72 21.76
N ILE A 7 -3.46 9.78 22.36
CA ILE A 7 -3.05 11.00 21.64
C ILE A 7 -1.93 10.69 20.66
N ILE A 8 -0.91 9.93 21.05
CA ILE A 8 0.21 9.56 20.16
C ILE A 8 -0.30 8.76 18.95
N ILE A 9 -1.13 7.73 19.18
CA ILE A 9 -1.63 6.89 18.10
C ILE A 9 -2.60 7.66 17.20
N ALA A 10 -3.43 8.55 17.76
CA ALA A 10 -4.31 9.40 16.97
C ALA A 10 -3.53 10.35 16.06
N ASN A 11 -2.50 11.03 16.57
CA ASN A 11 -1.62 11.89 15.77
C ASN A 11 -0.93 11.09 14.64
N TYR A 12 -0.39 9.92 14.96
CA TYR A 12 0.25 9.08 13.97
C TYR A 12 -0.75 8.59 12.90
N SER A 13 -1.98 8.28 13.31
CA SER A 13 -3.03 7.84 12.39
C SER A 13 -3.42 8.92 11.37
N ILE A 14 -3.34 10.21 11.72
CA ILE A 14 -3.53 11.31 10.75
C ILE A 14 -2.47 11.23 9.65
N LEU A 15 -1.20 11.02 10.01
CA LEU A 15 -0.12 10.86 9.03
C LEU A 15 -0.36 9.64 8.12
N LEU A 16 -0.84 8.54 8.68
CA LEU A 16 -1.19 7.34 7.91
C LEU A 16 -2.34 7.58 6.93
N VAL A 17 -3.38 8.33 7.32
CA VAL A 17 -4.47 8.72 6.41
C VAL A 17 -3.96 9.61 5.27
N LEU A 18 -3.10 10.59 5.59
CA LEU A 18 -2.48 11.45 4.58
C LEU A 18 -1.60 10.64 3.62
N GLN A 19 -0.82 9.70 4.14
CA GLN A 19 -0.01 8.78 3.34
C GLN A 19 -0.91 7.95 2.41
N LEU A 20 -2.00 7.37 2.91
CA LEU A 20 -2.95 6.60 2.11
C LEU A 20 -3.53 7.45 0.96
N GLY A 21 -4.02 8.65 1.27
CA GLY A 21 -4.62 9.54 0.28
C GLY A 21 -3.62 10.01 -0.79
N THR A 22 -2.41 10.37 -0.38
CA THR A 22 -1.36 10.80 -1.31
C THR A 22 -0.87 9.66 -2.21
N VAL A 23 -0.77 8.43 -1.70
CA VAL A 23 -0.41 7.26 -2.52
C VAL A 23 -1.49 6.96 -3.55
N VAL A 24 -2.77 6.96 -3.17
CA VAL A 24 -3.90 6.76 -4.11
C VAL A 24 -3.90 7.84 -5.19
N TYR A 25 -3.71 9.10 -4.81
CA TYR A 25 -3.65 10.21 -5.76
C TYR A 25 -2.45 10.10 -6.71
N LEU A 26 -1.25 9.78 -6.19
CA LEU A 26 -0.06 9.58 -7.01
C LEU A 26 -0.20 8.39 -7.96
N PHE A 27 -0.84 7.30 -7.52
CA PHE A 27 -1.15 6.16 -8.38
C PHE A 27 -2.03 6.60 -9.56
N TYR A 28 -3.10 7.33 -9.29
CA TYR A 28 -3.96 7.86 -10.35
C TYR A 28 -3.23 8.81 -11.30
N GLN A 29 -2.46 9.76 -10.77
CA GLN A 29 -1.75 10.75 -11.56
C GLN A 29 -0.66 10.13 -12.45
N LYS A 30 0.07 9.13 -11.96
CA LYS A 30 1.16 8.50 -12.72
C LYS A 30 0.71 7.36 -13.63
N LEU A 31 -0.15 6.47 -13.12
CA LEU A 31 -0.52 5.22 -13.77
C LEU A 31 -1.95 5.23 -14.32
N GLY A 32 -2.85 5.99 -13.71
CA GLY A 32 -4.28 5.93 -13.98
C GLY A 32 -4.95 4.66 -13.44
N TRP A 33 -6.25 4.52 -13.70
CA TRP A 33 -7.05 3.38 -13.23
C TRP A 33 -7.28 2.29 -14.28
N SER A 34 -6.77 2.47 -15.50
CA SER A 34 -7.00 1.55 -16.60
C SER A 34 -5.80 0.64 -16.85
N LEU A 35 -6.05 -0.58 -17.32
CA LEU A 35 -4.97 -1.49 -17.70
C LEU A 35 -4.11 -0.89 -18.82
N ASN A 36 -4.73 -0.23 -19.79
CA ASN A 36 -4.02 0.41 -20.90
C ASN A 36 -3.09 1.52 -20.41
N SER A 37 -3.53 2.38 -19.48
CA SER A 37 -2.67 3.45 -18.94
C SER A 37 -1.48 2.90 -18.16
N ILE A 38 -1.68 1.82 -17.39
CA ILE A 38 -0.60 1.10 -16.70
C ILE A 38 0.39 0.52 -17.72
N GLN A 39 -0.11 -0.17 -18.76
CA GLN A 39 0.73 -0.74 -19.81
C GLN A 39 1.54 0.33 -20.53
N SER A 40 0.90 1.42 -20.98
CA SER A 40 1.57 2.55 -21.63
C SER A 40 2.64 3.18 -20.73
N PHE A 41 2.41 3.26 -19.42
CA PHE A 41 3.40 3.80 -18.49
C PHE A 41 4.66 2.93 -18.43
N TYR A 42 4.52 1.60 -18.35
CA TYR A 42 5.67 0.70 -18.19
C TYR A 42 6.35 0.33 -19.51
N LEU A 43 5.56 0.01 -20.54
CA LEU A 43 6.03 -0.49 -21.83
C LEU A 43 6.21 0.62 -22.87
N GLY A 44 5.77 1.84 -22.57
CA GLY A 44 5.75 2.96 -23.50
C GLY A 44 4.53 2.94 -24.42
N ASP A 45 4.35 4.03 -25.13
CA ASP A 45 3.33 4.19 -26.17
C ASP A 45 3.87 5.13 -27.25
N PRO A 46 4.33 4.59 -28.40
CA PRO A 46 4.87 5.40 -29.49
C PRO A 46 3.84 6.40 -30.05
N GLY A 47 2.55 6.05 -30.04
CA GLY A 47 1.47 6.92 -30.52
C GLY A 47 1.22 8.14 -29.61
N ARG A 48 1.72 8.08 -28.38
CA ARG A 48 1.67 9.18 -27.39
C ARG A 48 3.04 9.74 -27.05
N PHE A 49 4.09 9.33 -27.76
CA PHE A 49 5.49 9.71 -27.50
C PHE A 49 5.95 9.38 -26.07
N ILE A 50 5.43 8.30 -25.48
CA ILE A 50 5.79 7.82 -24.15
C ILE A 50 6.87 6.76 -24.30
N ALA A 51 8.04 7.01 -23.72
CA ALA A 51 9.11 6.01 -23.65
C ALA A 51 8.78 4.92 -22.63
N SER A 52 9.27 3.70 -22.86
CA SER A 52 9.20 2.63 -21.87
C SER A 52 10.05 2.95 -20.64
N GLN A 53 9.68 2.36 -19.51
CA GLN A 53 10.46 2.54 -18.27
C GLN A 53 11.82 1.85 -18.38
N SER A 54 12.85 2.53 -17.91
CA SER A 54 14.18 1.94 -17.79
C SER A 54 14.30 1.09 -16.52
N ARG A 55 15.20 0.10 -16.55
CA ARG A 55 15.49 -0.72 -15.36
C ARG A 55 15.99 0.10 -14.18
N ALA A 56 16.81 1.12 -14.46
CA ALA A 56 17.30 2.05 -13.45
C ALA A 56 16.16 2.89 -12.85
N GLY A 57 15.32 3.49 -13.69
CA GLY A 57 14.17 4.29 -13.22
C GLY A 57 13.17 3.46 -12.40
N LEU A 58 12.97 2.20 -12.76
CA LEU A 58 12.14 1.28 -11.98
C LEU A 58 12.75 0.97 -10.61
N LEU A 59 14.07 0.77 -10.53
CA LEU A 59 14.77 0.56 -9.26
C LEU A 59 14.78 1.81 -8.37
N GLU A 60 15.00 3.00 -8.96
CA GLU A 60 14.95 4.29 -8.27
C GLU A 60 13.60 4.52 -7.58
N THR A 61 12.52 3.98 -8.15
CA THR A 61 11.20 4.01 -7.53
C THR A 61 11.02 2.85 -6.55
N ALA A 62 11.43 1.63 -6.89
CA ALA A 62 11.17 0.44 -6.09
C ALA A 62 11.90 0.45 -4.73
N VAL A 63 13.14 0.92 -4.67
CA VAL A 63 13.95 0.95 -3.43
C VAL A 63 13.27 1.77 -2.31
N PRO A 64 12.89 3.04 -2.53
CA PRO A 64 12.20 3.80 -1.49
C PRO A 64 10.83 3.21 -1.16
N HIS A 65 10.13 2.58 -2.11
CA HIS A 65 8.86 1.91 -1.83
C HIS A 65 9.04 0.68 -0.95
N LEU A 66 10.08 -0.14 -1.16
CA LEU A 66 10.39 -1.29 -0.32
C LEU A 66 10.64 -0.86 1.13
N ALA A 67 11.41 0.22 1.33
CA ALA A 67 11.66 0.77 2.65
C ALA A 67 10.37 1.30 3.31
N ALA A 68 9.58 2.09 2.57
CA ALA A 68 8.33 2.66 3.07
C ALA A 68 7.29 1.59 3.39
N ILE A 69 7.06 0.63 2.49
CA ILE A 69 6.11 -0.47 2.69
C ILE A 69 6.56 -1.35 3.85
N GLY A 70 7.85 -1.69 3.95
CA GLY A 70 8.39 -2.47 5.05
C GLY A 70 8.16 -1.79 6.40
N LEU A 71 8.52 -0.52 6.52
CA LEU A 71 8.38 0.24 7.76
C LEU A 71 6.91 0.49 8.12
N THR A 72 6.09 0.94 7.18
CA THR A 72 4.66 1.20 7.42
C THR A 72 3.93 -0.10 7.80
N SER A 73 4.20 -1.21 7.11
CA SER A 73 3.61 -2.51 7.43
C SER A 73 4.04 -2.99 8.81
N PHE A 74 5.32 -2.85 9.16
CA PHE A 74 5.82 -3.20 10.50
C PHE A 74 5.07 -2.43 11.60
N ILE A 75 4.96 -1.11 11.46
CA ILE A 75 4.31 -0.27 12.47
C ILE A 75 2.81 -0.59 12.58
N ILE A 76 2.10 -0.72 11.46
CA ILE A 76 0.67 -1.05 11.45
C ILE A 76 0.41 -2.44 12.06
N CYS A 77 1.20 -3.44 11.67
CA CYS A 77 1.11 -4.78 12.23
C CYS A 77 1.44 -4.79 13.73
N HIS A 78 2.44 -4.02 14.16
CA HIS A 78 2.76 -3.86 15.58
C HIS A 78 1.58 -3.28 16.36
N LEU A 79 0.89 -2.25 15.83
CA LEU A 79 -0.30 -1.70 16.49
C LEU A 79 -1.47 -2.69 16.52
N LEU A 80 -1.62 -3.49 15.46
CA LEU A 80 -2.69 -4.49 15.32
C LEU A 80 -2.63 -5.57 16.42
N ILE A 81 -1.45 -5.91 16.94
CA ILE A 81 -1.32 -6.94 17.99
C ILE A 81 -2.03 -6.54 19.29
N PHE A 82 -2.10 -5.23 19.58
CA PHE A 82 -2.70 -4.70 20.81
C PHE A 82 -4.22 -4.62 20.77
N ILE A 83 -4.85 -4.99 19.65
CA ILE A 83 -6.31 -4.98 19.53
C ILE A 83 -6.89 -6.22 20.22
N PRO A 84 -7.61 -6.10 21.35
CA PRO A 84 -7.95 -7.25 22.20
C PRO A 84 -9.06 -8.12 21.60
N HIS A 85 -9.95 -7.55 20.79
CA HIS A 85 -11.14 -8.25 20.25
C HIS A 85 -10.88 -8.98 18.93
N LEU A 86 -9.67 -8.88 18.36
CA LEU A 86 -9.30 -9.62 17.16
C LEU A 86 -8.58 -10.92 17.54
N SER A 87 -8.99 -12.02 16.92
CA SER A 87 -8.32 -13.30 17.11
C SER A 87 -6.91 -13.27 16.50
N PRO A 88 -5.96 -14.08 17.02
CA PRO A 88 -4.61 -14.18 16.46
C PRO A 88 -4.59 -14.50 14.95
N LYS A 89 -5.51 -15.36 14.50
CA LYS A 89 -5.66 -15.72 13.09
C LYS A 89 -5.99 -14.50 12.23
N ILE A 90 -6.96 -13.67 12.65
CA ILE A 90 -7.35 -12.46 11.90
C ILE A 90 -6.18 -11.46 11.85
N LYS A 91 -5.50 -11.25 12.97
CA LYS A 91 -4.33 -10.35 13.02
C LYS A 91 -3.25 -10.79 12.03
N TRP A 92 -2.96 -12.08 12.00
CA TRP A 92 -1.98 -12.67 11.10
C TRP A 92 -2.39 -12.55 9.63
N THR A 93 -3.63 -12.90 9.29
CA THR A 93 -4.15 -12.76 7.93
C THR A 93 -4.07 -11.31 7.46
N LEU A 94 -4.55 -10.35 8.24
CA LEU A 94 -4.52 -8.92 7.88
C LEU A 94 -3.08 -8.42 7.66
N GLY A 95 -2.17 -8.75 8.58
CA GLY A 95 -0.77 -8.33 8.48
C GLY A 95 -0.05 -8.96 7.29
N LEU A 96 -0.28 -10.24 7.02
CA LEU A 96 0.32 -10.95 5.89
C LEU A 96 -0.24 -10.44 4.56
N THR A 97 -1.56 -10.22 4.47
CA THR A 97 -2.18 -9.62 3.28
C THR A 97 -1.63 -8.23 3.01
N LEU A 98 -1.49 -7.38 4.04
CA LEU A 98 -0.89 -6.04 3.90
C LEU A 98 0.54 -6.13 3.36
N LEU A 99 1.39 -6.94 3.97
CA LEU A 99 2.79 -7.06 3.55
C LEU A 99 2.92 -7.62 2.12
N LEU A 100 2.27 -8.74 1.83
CA LEU A 100 2.40 -9.42 0.53
C LEU A 100 1.81 -8.57 -0.59
N SER A 101 0.66 -7.94 -0.39
CA SER A 101 0.07 -7.07 -1.43
C SER A 101 0.98 -5.89 -1.77
N GLY A 102 1.63 -5.26 -0.79
CA GLY A 102 2.61 -4.20 -1.04
C GLY A 102 3.84 -4.69 -1.81
N LEU A 103 4.37 -5.87 -1.45
CA LEU A 103 5.51 -6.46 -2.16
C LEU A 103 5.15 -6.86 -3.60
N PHE A 104 3.99 -7.47 -3.82
CA PHE A 104 3.53 -7.84 -5.16
C PHE A 104 3.15 -6.61 -6.00
N ASP A 105 2.69 -5.52 -5.39
CA ASP A 105 2.52 -4.25 -6.09
C ASP A 105 3.84 -3.72 -6.64
N ILE A 106 4.93 -3.76 -5.85
CA ILE A 106 6.26 -3.39 -6.35
C ILE A 106 6.73 -4.36 -7.43
N ALA A 107 6.65 -5.67 -7.16
CA ALA A 107 7.13 -6.72 -8.07
C ALA A 107 6.42 -6.70 -9.42
N SER A 108 5.12 -6.39 -9.44
CA SER A 108 4.33 -6.34 -10.68
C SER A 108 4.86 -5.30 -11.68
N GLY A 109 5.47 -4.20 -11.24
CA GLY A 109 6.13 -3.26 -12.15
C GLY A 109 7.30 -3.89 -12.90
N PHE A 110 8.09 -4.72 -12.22
CA PHE A 110 9.15 -5.52 -12.85
C PHE A 110 8.56 -6.57 -13.77
N PHE A 111 7.48 -7.24 -13.36
CA PHE A 111 6.86 -8.26 -14.20
C PHE A 111 6.28 -7.70 -15.49
N ILE A 112 5.66 -6.51 -15.44
CA ILE A 112 5.18 -5.85 -16.66
C ILE A 112 6.36 -5.56 -17.60
N LEU A 113 7.45 -5.01 -17.08
CA LEU A 113 8.62 -4.65 -17.89
C LEU A 113 9.32 -5.86 -18.52
N TYR A 114 9.44 -6.98 -17.80
CA TYR A 114 10.20 -8.16 -18.25
C TYR A 114 9.36 -9.25 -18.91
N PHE A 115 8.11 -9.43 -18.50
CA PHE A 115 7.24 -10.52 -18.94
C PHE A 115 6.02 -10.05 -19.73
N GLY A 116 5.79 -8.73 -19.83
CA GLY A 116 4.83 -8.13 -20.76
C GLY A 116 3.51 -7.66 -20.13
N PRO A 117 2.55 -7.23 -20.98
CA PRO A 117 1.39 -6.44 -20.56
C PRO A 117 0.35 -7.20 -19.73
N SER A 118 0.35 -8.53 -19.74
CA SER A 118 -0.58 -9.38 -18.97
C SER A 118 -0.45 -9.18 -17.46
N PHE A 119 0.72 -8.75 -16.97
CA PHE A 119 0.97 -8.48 -15.56
C PHE A 119 0.41 -7.14 -15.07
N ALA A 120 -0.12 -6.29 -15.95
CA ALA A 120 -0.72 -5.00 -15.59
C ALA A 120 -1.95 -5.16 -14.67
N LEU A 121 -2.70 -6.25 -14.83
CA LEU A 121 -3.81 -6.57 -13.93
C LEU A 121 -3.32 -6.83 -12.51
N GLY A 122 -2.18 -7.53 -12.37
CA GLY A 122 -1.55 -7.77 -11.07
C GLY A 122 -1.21 -6.46 -10.37
N LYS A 123 -0.63 -5.49 -11.08
CA LYS A 123 -0.32 -4.16 -10.53
C LYS A 123 -1.55 -3.49 -9.93
N LEU A 124 -2.66 -3.50 -10.66
CA LEU A 124 -3.91 -2.92 -10.19
C LEU A 124 -4.47 -3.65 -8.96
N ILE A 125 -4.57 -4.98 -9.04
CA ILE A 125 -5.12 -5.80 -7.95
C ILE A 125 -4.31 -5.64 -6.67
N PHE A 126 -2.98 -5.73 -6.75
CA PHE A 126 -2.12 -5.66 -5.57
C PHE A 126 -2.06 -4.24 -4.99
N ALA A 127 -2.06 -3.20 -5.82
CA ALA A 127 -2.19 -1.82 -5.35
C ALA A 127 -3.48 -1.63 -4.55
N PHE A 128 -4.63 -2.02 -5.10
CA PHE A 128 -5.91 -1.88 -4.41
C PHE A 128 -6.02 -2.76 -3.16
N LEU A 129 -5.54 -4.01 -3.23
CA LEU A 129 -5.53 -4.91 -2.08
C LEU A 129 -4.69 -4.35 -0.93
N PHE A 130 -3.54 -3.74 -1.23
CA PHE A 130 -2.72 -3.06 -0.25
C PHE A 130 -3.46 -1.88 0.39
N GLN A 131 -4.04 -0.99 -0.43
CA GLN A 131 -4.76 0.19 0.06
C GLN A 131 -5.98 -0.19 0.92
N ILE A 132 -6.76 -1.18 0.49
CA ILE A 132 -7.95 -1.65 1.22
C ILE A 132 -7.53 -2.33 2.53
N SER A 133 -6.50 -3.17 2.51
CA SER A 133 -5.99 -3.83 3.73
C SER A 133 -5.45 -2.81 4.73
N TYR A 134 -4.69 -1.83 4.24
CA TYR A 134 -4.20 -0.73 5.04
C TYR A 134 -5.36 0.00 5.69
N LEU A 135 -6.33 0.48 4.89
CA LEU A 135 -7.48 1.23 5.39
C LEU A 135 -8.28 0.42 6.42
N ALA A 136 -8.53 -0.87 6.15
CA ALA A 136 -9.26 -1.75 7.05
C ALA A 136 -8.57 -1.88 8.42
N ILE A 137 -7.25 -2.05 8.44
CA ILE A 137 -6.48 -2.14 9.69
C ILE A 137 -6.50 -0.78 10.41
N LEU A 138 -6.29 0.32 9.69
CA LEU A 138 -6.29 1.67 10.25
C LEU A 138 -7.63 2.02 10.91
N LEU A 139 -8.75 1.74 10.24
CA LEU A 139 -10.10 1.94 10.80
C LEU A 139 -10.32 1.06 12.04
N THR A 140 -9.78 -0.16 12.04
CA THR A 140 -9.88 -1.06 13.20
C THR A 140 -9.10 -0.54 14.40
N ILE A 141 -7.89 -0.02 14.18
CA ILE A 141 -7.07 0.64 15.20
C ILE A 141 -7.82 1.86 15.76
N LEU A 142 -8.30 2.75 14.89
CA LEU A 142 -9.02 3.97 15.28
C LEU A 142 -10.28 3.66 16.08
N LYS A 143 -11.11 2.71 15.62
CA LYS A 143 -12.32 2.27 16.34
C LYS A 143 -12.00 1.71 17.71
N THR A 144 -10.86 1.04 17.87
CA THR A 144 -10.41 0.49 19.16
C THR A 144 -10.00 1.59 20.12
N ILE A 145 -9.32 2.63 19.63
CA ILE A 145 -8.81 3.74 20.43
C ILE A 145 -9.94 4.69 20.87
N LEU A 146 -10.88 4.95 19.96
CA LEU A 146 -12.00 5.87 20.18
C LEU A 146 -13.14 5.26 21.00
N ARG A 147 -13.14 3.93 21.22
CA ARG A 147 -14.11 3.31 22.12
C ARG A 147 -13.83 3.74 23.56
N PRO A 148 -14.83 4.28 24.28
CA PRO A 148 -14.68 4.52 25.71
C PRO A 148 -14.37 3.18 26.40
N VAL A 149 -13.32 3.17 27.21
CA VAL A 149 -13.05 2.07 28.13
C VAL A 149 -14.08 2.24 29.25
N ASN A 150 -15.20 1.53 29.14
CA ASN A 150 -16.11 1.34 30.27
C ASN A 150 -15.53 0.30 31.22
#